data_AF-A0A2Z3GWG6-F1
#
_entry.id   AF-A0A2Z3GWG6-F1
#
_cell.length_a   1.000
_cell.length_b   1.000
_cell.length_c   1.000
_cell.angle_alpha   90.00
_cell.angle_beta   90.00
_cell.angle_gamma   90.00
#
_symmetry.space_group_name_H-M   'P 1'
#
loop_
_entity.id
_entity.type
_entity.pdbx_description
1 polymer ?
#
loop_
_entity_poly.entity_id
_entity_poly.type
_entity_poly.pdbx_seq_one_letter_code
_entity_poly.pdbx_strand_id
1 'polypeptide(L)'
;MRRLVTISGAFALALAVTAASGQPPKADPPKKADKPVPNPVDATDAAIGRALATDPDVKMAQAKIQLAEAELAKARQTITLKVLALKSRVEQGKAELRVAEQHLANQELSFKAKVVPESELFAPRSKFETAKATLAAAEAEWKLLTGPDNNGEAKIIRLYESLADQRIELSFSPPTQQAPNAGAYRWYGSGASPAPITGPIPDRLRAVLDKPVKVGPKGEKVTFDKALEAFQKQAGFDIPIRGDVERIFLDRRTVGGESLATTIISEGETLPIGAWLQLFQDIGRGTFYVREYGLLVSDRKAGPPDAPTFTEFWKQAAPKPEPKPKSDPVPEPKPK
;
A
#
# COMPACT_ATOMS: atom_id res chain seq x y z
N MET A 1 -8.12 39.86 13.30
CA MET A 1 -7.26 40.37 12.20
C MET A 1 -5.80 40.31 12.63
N ARG A 2 -5.09 39.23 12.28
CA ARG A 2 -3.63 39.15 12.41
C ARG A 2 -3.10 38.44 11.16
N ARG A 3 -2.34 39.20 10.36
CA ARG A 3 -1.64 38.75 9.15
C ARG A 3 -0.25 38.30 9.56
N LEU A 4 0.15 37.08 9.21
CA LEU A 4 1.52 36.58 9.25
C LEU A 4 1.71 35.78 7.95
N VAL A 5 2.06 36.48 6.86
CA VAL A 5 3.41 36.53 6.28
C VAL A 5 3.93 35.13 5.94
N THR A 6 3.60 34.73 4.71
CA THR A 6 4.21 33.64 3.94
C THR A 6 5.67 33.98 3.63
N ILE A 7 6.61 33.22 4.20
CA ILE A 7 8.00 33.21 3.74
C ILE A 7 8.18 31.98 2.86
N SER A 8 8.05 32.21 1.55
CA SER A 8 8.49 31.30 0.51
C SER A 8 10.02 31.30 0.47
N GLY A 9 10.63 30.39 1.21
CA GLY A 9 12.06 30.11 1.13
C GLY A 9 12.35 29.21 -0.07
N ALA A 10 12.83 29.81 -1.15
CA ALA A 10 13.37 29.12 -2.31
C ALA A 10 14.52 28.19 -1.89
N PHE A 11 14.30 26.88 -1.98
CA PHE A 11 15.35 25.87 -1.91
C PHE A 11 15.49 25.21 -3.30
N ALA A 12 15.95 26.01 -4.25
CA ALA A 12 16.52 25.52 -5.50
C ALA A 12 18.04 25.54 -5.34
N LEU A 13 18.60 24.48 -4.75
CA LEU A 13 20.04 24.28 -4.69
C LEU A 13 20.39 22.94 -5.36
N ALA A 14 20.76 23.08 -6.63
CA ALA A 14 21.78 22.33 -7.35
C ALA A 14 22.17 20.94 -6.79
N LEU A 15 21.61 19.89 -7.39
CA LEU A 15 22.23 18.57 -7.48
C LEU A 15 22.51 18.25 -8.95
N ALA A 16 23.31 19.11 -9.59
CA ALA A 16 24.07 18.73 -10.76
C ALA A 16 25.25 17.88 -10.27
N VAL A 17 25.03 16.59 -10.07
CA VAL A 17 26.13 15.62 -9.98
C VAL A 17 26.73 15.52 -11.37
N THR A 18 27.69 16.39 -11.64
CA THR A 18 28.68 16.18 -12.67
C THR A 18 29.29 14.82 -12.42
N ALA A 19 29.05 13.88 -13.33
CA ALA A 19 29.83 12.67 -13.49
C ALA A 19 31.27 13.11 -13.85
N ALA A 20 32.04 13.49 -12.84
CA ALA A 20 33.48 13.56 -12.93
C ALA A 20 33.96 12.11 -13.06
N SER A 21 34.10 11.66 -14.30
CA SER A 21 34.91 10.50 -14.65
C SER A 21 36.32 10.76 -14.11
N GLY A 22 36.56 10.30 -12.88
CA GLY A 22 37.87 10.21 -12.29
C GLY A 22 38.71 9.35 -13.21
N GLN A 23 39.49 10.01 -14.05
CA GLN A 23 40.59 9.42 -14.78
C GLN A 23 41.52 8.83 -13.71
N PRO A 24 41.62 7.49 -13.58
CA PRO A 24 42.51 6.91 -12.59
C PRO A 24 43.93 7.44 -12.84
N PRO A 25 44.73 7.63 -11.78
CA PRO A 25 46.11 8.07 -11.91
C PRO A 25 46.81 7.19 -12.96
N LYS A 26 47.50 7.82 -13.92
CA LYS A 26 48.36 7.15 -14.89
C LYS A 26 49.36 6.31 -14.09
N ALA A 27 49.03 5.04 -13.89
CA ALA A 27 49.98 4.04 -13.47
C ALA A 27 51.02 3.94 -14.58
N ASP A 28 52.30 4.06 -14.20
CA ASP A 28 53.42 3.91 -15.11
C ASP A 28 53.24 2.64 -15.96
N PRO A 29 53.55 2.71 -17.27
CA PRO A 29 53.35 1.58 -18.16
C PRO A 29 54.15 0.38 -17.64
N PRO A 30 53.47 -0.76 -17.32
CA PRO A 30 54.18 -1.95 -16.88
C PRO A 30 55.14 -2.38 -17.99
N LYS A 31 56.40 -2.49 -17.59
CA LYS A 31 57.52 -3.02 -18.38
C LYS A 31 57.05 -4.29 -19.08
N LYS A 32 57.09 -4.30 -20.42
CA LYS A 32 56.71 -5.43 -21.27
C LYS A 32 57.49 -6.68 -20.83
N ALA A 33 56.86 -7.53 -20.03
CA ALA A 33 57.29 -8.91 -19.85
C ALA A 33 56.90 -9.66 -21.12
N ASP A 34 57.87 -10.36 -21.71
CA ASP A 34 57.71 -11.18 -22.90
C ASP A 34 56.50 -12.11 -22.74
N LYS A 35 55.46 -11.86 -23.53
CA LYS A 35 54.29 -12.74 -23.58
C LYS A 35 54.75 -14.04 -24.25
N PRO A 36 54.53 -15.21 -23.62
CA PRO A 36 54.74 -16.48 -24.29
C PRO A 36 53.88 -16.53 -25.56
N VAL A 37 54.49 -16.91 -26.68
CA VAL A 37 53.83 -17.08 -27.97
C VAL A 37 52.67 -18.06 -27.76
N PRO A 38 51.40 -17.65 -27.96
CA PRO A 38 50.28 -18.55 -27.80
C PRO A 38 50.41 -19.69 -28.79
N ASN A 39 50.36 -20.93 -28.29
CA ASN A 39 50.27 -22.12 -29.14
C ASN A 39 49.11 -21.94 -30.13
N PRO A 40 49.28 -22.36 -31.40
CA PRO A 40 48.22 -22.28 -32.39
C PRO A 40 47.03 -23.09 -31.88
N VAL A 41 45.97 -22.40 -31.45
CA VAL A 41 44.70 -23.01 -31.11
C VAL A 41 44.23 -23.75 -32.36
N ASP A 42 43.83 -25.01 -32.19
CA ASP A 42 43.38 -25.87 -33.27
C ASP A 42 42.31 -25.15 -34.10
N ALA A 43 42.48 -25.11 -35.43
CA ALA A 43 41.58 -24.38 -36.33
C ALA A 43 40.13 -24.88 -36.18
N THR A 44 39.97 -26.13 -35.75
CA THR A 44 38.70 -26.79 -35.46
C THR A 44 37.98 -26.14 -34.27
N ASP A 45 38.68 -25.91 -33.16
CA ASP A 45 38.11 -25.27 -31.96
C ASP A 45 37.68 -23.83 -32.25
N ALA A 46 38.44 -23.12 -33.08
CA ALA A 46 38.10 -21.76 -33.52
C ALA A 46 36.81 -21.74 -34.36
N ALA A 47 36.56 -22.76 -35.19
CA ALA A 47 35.33 -22.88 -35.96
C ALA A 47 34.12 -23.20 -35.06
N ILE A 48 34.28 -24.10 -34.09
CA ILE A 48 33.24 -24.43 -33.09
C ILE A 48 32.86 -23.19 -32.28
N GLY A 49 33.85 -22.42 -31.80
CA GLY A 49 33.59 -21.18 -31.06
C GLY A 49 32.81 -20.14 -31.86
N ARG A 50 33.09 -20.00 -33.16
CA ARG A 50 32.31 -19.10 -34.04
C ARG A 50 30.88 -19.59 -34.24
N ALA A 51 30.69 -20.89 -34.47
CA ALA A 51 29.36 -21.48 -34.65
C ALA A 51 28.49 -21.25 -33.41
N LEU A 52 29.00 -21.57 -32.21
CA LEU A 52 28.30 -21.35 -30.94
C LEU A 52 28.01 -19.87 -30.66
N ALA A 53 28.92 -18.96 -31.01
CA ALA A 53 28.71 -17.52 -30.81
C ALA A 53 27.63 -16.93 -31.74
N THR A 54 27.42 -17.52 -32.91
CA THR A 54 26.39 -17.08 -33.86
C THR A 54 25.05 -17.79 -33.69
N ASP A 55 25.04 -18.95 -33.02
CA ASP A 55 23.86 -19.76 -32.79
C ASP A 55 22.74 -18.97 -32.05
N PRO A 56 21.51 -18.95 -32.59
CA PRO A 56 20.42 -18.18 -31.99
C PRO A 56 19.99 -18.70 -30.62
N ASP A 57 20.09 -20.02 -30.36
CA ASP A 57 19.69 -20.62 -29.10
C ASP A 57 20.67 -20.27 -27.99
N VAL A 58 21.98 -20.25 -28.30
CA VAL A 58 23.02 -19.78 -27.37
C VAL A 58 22.81 -18.31 -27.00
N LYS A 59 22.52 -17.45 -27.99
CA LYS A 59 22.22 -16.03 -27.72
C LYS A 59 20.96 -15.84 -26.88
N MET A 60 19.90 -16.62 -27.15
CA MET A 60 18.69 -16.60 -26.32
C MET A 60 19.00 -17.05 -24.88
N ALA A 61 19.80 -18.10 -24.70
CA ALA A 61 20.20 -18.57 -23.37
C ALA A 61 21.02 -17.50 -22.61
N GLN A 62 21.98 -16.85 -23.29
CA GLN A 62 22.74 -15.73 -22.71
C GLN A 62 21.84 -14.56 -22.32
N ALA A 63 20.87 -14.18 -23.17
CA ALA A 63 19.91 -13.14 -22.86
C ALA A 63 19.03 -13.49 -21.64
N LYS A 64 18.64 -14.76 -21.49
CA LYS A 64 17.91 -15.24 -20.30
C LYS A 64 18.77 -15.16 -19.03
N ILE A 65 20.05 -15.48 -19.11
CA ILE A 65 20.98 -15.33 -17.99
C ILE A 65 21.10 -13.86 -17.59
N GLN A 66 21.30 -12.96 -18.55
CA GLN A 66 21.38 -11.51 -18.29
C GLN A 66 20.08 -10.95 -17.69
N LEU A 67 18.92 -11.43 -18.15
CA LEU A 67 17.63 -11.05 -17.58
C LEU A 67 17.49 -11.53 -16.13
N ALA A 68 17.85 -12.79 -15.85
CA ALA A 68 17.84 -13.34 -14.49
C ALA A 68 18.80 -12.59 -13.55
N GLU A 69 19.98 -12.20 -14.05
CA GLU A 69 20.95 -11.37 -13.30
C GLU A 69 20.38 -9.98 -12.97
N ALA A 70 19.71 -9.34 -13.94
CA ALA A 70 19.07 -8.04 -13.73
C ALA A 70 17.91 -8.12 -12.71
N GLU A 71 17.10 -9.18 -12.76
CA GLU A 71 16.04 -9.43 -11.78
C GLU A 71 16.61 -9.67 -10.38
N LEU A 72 17.69 -10.44 -10.28
CA LEU A 72 18.40 -10.67 -9.02
C LEU A 72 18.99 -9.37 -8.45
N ALA A 73 19.56 -8.51 -9.29
CA ALA A 73 20.05 -7.20 -8.87
C ALA A 73 18.92 -6.31 -8.34
N LYS A 74 17.77 -6.28 -9.02
CA LYS A 74 16.56 -5.57 -8.57
C LYS A 74 16.03 -6.11 -7.24
N ALA A 75 16.00 -7.43 -7.07
CA ALA A 75 15.59 -8.08 -5.82
C ALA A 75 16.51 -7.68 -4.66
N ARG A 76 17.83 -7.71 -4.87
CA ARG A 76 18.83 -7.24 -3.89
C ARG A 76 18.59 -5.80 -3.49
N GLN A 77 18.43 -4.89 -4.47
CA GLN A 77 18.15 -3.48 -4.19
C GLN A 77 16.88 -3.29 -3.35
N THR A 78 15.82 -4.02 -3.68
CA THR A 78 14.55 -3.98 -2.93
C THR A 78 14.73 -4.43 -1.48
N ILE A 79 15.49 -5.51 -1.25
CA ILE A 79 15.79 -6.01 0.10
C ILE A 79 16.65 -4.99 0.86
N THR A 80 17.68 -4.42 0.24
CA THR A 80 18.52 -3.39 0.87
C THR A 80 17.70 -2.18 1.32
N LEU A 81 16.79 -1.68 0.48
CA LEU A 81 15.90 -0.57 0.84
C LEU A 81 14.98 -0.92 2.02
N LYS A 82 14.42 -2.14 2.05
CA LYS A 82 13.60 -2.61 3.18
C LYS A 82 14.40 -2.70 4.48
N VAL A 83 15.62 -3.23 4.43
CA VAL A 83 16.50 -3.34 5.61
C VAL A 83 16.85 -1.95 6.14
N LEU A 84 17.19 -1.00 5.26
CA LEU A 84 17.46 0.39 5.64
C LEU A 84 16.24 1.07 6.28
N ALA A 85 15.06 0.90 5.69
CA ALA A 85 13.82 1.45 6.22
C ALA A 85 13.48 0.88 7.61
N LEU A 86 13.60 -0.44 7.79
CA LEU A 86 13.38 -1.09 9.09
C LEU A 86 14.39 -0.66 10.14
N LYS A 87 15.67 -0.53 9.78
CA LYS A 87 16.70 -0.04 10.69
C LYS A 87 16.37 1.37 11.17
N SER A 88 15.96 2.26 10.27
CA SER A 88 15.50 3.61 10.65
C SER A 88 14.29 3.56 11.59
N ARG A 89 13.34 2.65 11.35
CA ARG A 89 12.15 2.48 12.19
C ARG A 89 12.49 1.99 13.59
N VAL A 90 13.44 1.06 13.72
CA VAL A 90 13.96 0.60 15.02
C VAL A 90 14.61 1.74 15.79
N GLU A 91 15.45 2.55 15.13
CA GLU A 91 16.09 3.69 15.80
C GLU A 91 15.08 4.77 16.21
N GLN A 92 14.05 5.02 15.39
CA GLN A 92 12.91 5.88 15.77
C GLN A 92 12.17 5.33 16.99
N GLY A 93 11.83 4.04 17.00
CA GLY A 93 11.16 3.40 18.13
C GLY A 93 11.98 3.46 19.43
N LYS A 94 13.30 3.32 19.35
CA LYS A 94 14.20 3.49 20.51
C LYS A 94 14.18 4.93 21.02
N ALA A 95 14.17 5.92 20.14
CA ALA A 95 14.08 7.33 20.53
C ALA A 95 12.73 7.64 21.20
N GLU A 96 11.63 7.15 20.63
CA GLU A 96 10.28 7.29 21.22
C GLU A 96 10.18 6.62 22.59
N LEU A 97 10.72 5.41 22.74
CA LEU A 97 10.76 4.69 24.01
C LEU A 97 11.51 5.49 25.09
N ARG A 98 12.69 6.05 24.76
CA ARG A 98 13.46 6.89 25.69
C ARG A 98 12.68 8.13 26.14
N VAL A 99 11.97 8.78 25.23
CA VAL A 99 11.14 9.95 25.56
C VAL A 99 9.96 9.54 26.47
N ALA A 100 9.29 8.44 26.14
CA ALA A 100 8.18 7.93 26.95
C ALA A 100 8.64 7.50 28.35
N GLU A 101 9.80 6.87 28.46
CA GLU A 101 10.44 6.47 29.72
C GLU A 101 10.77 7.68 30.60
N GLN A 102 11.42 8.71 30.04
CA GLN A 102 11.69 9.96 30.77
C GLN A 102 10.42 10.65 31.25
N HIS A 103 9.39 10.69 30.40
CA HIS A 103 8.10 11.27 30.77
C HIS A 103 7.43 10.49 31.92
N LEU A 104 7.47 9.16 31.87
CA LEU A 104 6.95 8.32 32.95
C LEU A 104 7.74 8.56 34.26
N ALA A 105 9.07 8.55 34.20
CA ALA A 105 9.91 8.77 35.37
C ALA A 105 9.64 10.12 36.06
N ASN A 106 9.50 11.20 35.27
CA ASN A 106 9.18 12.54 35.80
C ASN A 106 7.80 12.59 36.48
N GLN A 107 6.81 11.89 35.90
CA GLN A 107 5.46 11.83 36.47
C GLN A 107 5.43 10.98 37.75
N GLU A 108 6.19 9.89 37.81
CA GLU A 108 6.33 9.08 39.03
C GLU A 108 7.02 9.84 40.17
N LEU A 109 8.01 10.68 39.87
CA LEU A 109 8.60 11.59 40.86
C LEU A 109 7.56 12.59 41.40
N SER A 110 6.73 13.16 40.52
CA SER A 110 5.67 14.11 40.90
C SER A 110 4.57 13.45 41.74
N PHE A 111 4.21 12.21 41.42
CA PHE A 111 3.30 11.40 42.22
C PHE A 111 3.87 11.08 43.61
N LYS A 112 5.14 10.66 43.70
CA LYS A 112 5.82 10.42 44.98
C LYS A 112 5.89 11.67 45.85
N ALA A 113 6.05 12.84 45.22
CA ALA A 113 5.99 14.14 45.88
C ALA A 113 4.56 14.59 46.25
N LYS A 114 3.52 13.79 45.93
CA LYS A 114 2.10 14.09 46.13
C LYS A 114 1.61 15.37 45.42
N VAL A 115 2.31 15.78 44.36
CA VAL A 115 1.93 16.93 43.52
C VAL A 115 0.84 16.56 42.52
N VAL A 116 0.82 15.29 42.10
CA VAL A 116 -0.03 14.75 41.04
C VAL A 116 -0.79 13.52 41.57
N PRO A 117 -2.10 13.35 41.30
CA PRO A 117 -2.85 12.15 41.71
C PRO A 117 -2.44 10.91 40.90
N GLU A 118 -2.66 9.72 41.46
CA GLU A 118 -2.30 8.44 40.79
C GLU A 118 -2.98 8.28 39.42
N SER A 119 -4.18 8.81 39.25
CA SER A 119 -4.93 8.76 37.99
C SER A 119 -4.18 9.39 36.82
N GLU A 120 -3.30 10.36 37.07
CA GLU A 120 -2.48 10.99 36.03
C GLU A 120 -1.28 10.13 35.59
N LEU A 121 -0.93 9.05 36.34
CA LEU A 121 0.11 8.10 35.93
C LEU A 121 -0.35 7.13 34.83
N PHE A 122 -1.67 6.93 34.64
CA PHE A 122 -2.18 5.97 33.66
C PHE A 122 -1.80 6.32 32.22
N ALA A 123 -1.90 7.60 31.84
CA ALA A 123 -1.58 8.03 30.48
C ALA A 123 -0.07 7.90 30.14
N PRO A 124 0.88 8.35 30.98
CA PRO A 124 2.32 8.10 30.78
C PRO A 124 2.67 6.61 30.70
N ARG A 125 2.09 5.77 31.58
CA ARG A 125 2.33 4.32 31.56
C ARG A 125 1.83 3.69 30.26
N SER A 126 0.61 4.02 29.84
CA SER A 126 0.04 3.53 28.59
C SER A 126 0.90 3.92 27.38
N LYS A 127 1.42 5.16 27.34
CA LYS A 127 2.34 5.62 26.29
C LYS A 127 3.67 4.85 26.29
N PHE A 128 4.25 4.61 27.47
CA PHE A 128 5.48 3.83 27.59
C PHE A 128 5.31 2.39 27.08
N GLU A 129 4.24 1.71 27.50
CA GLU A 129 3.96 0.34 27.02
C GLU A 129 3.66 0.31 25.51
N THR A 130 2.97 1.32 24.97
CA THR A 130 2.72 1.43 23.53
C THR A 130 4.01 1.64 22.73
N ALA A 131 4.92 2.50 23.21
CA ALA A 131 6.22 2.73 22.58
C ALA A 131 7.07 1.45 22.60
N LYS A 132 7.06 0.73 23.73
CA LYS A 132 7.76 -0.55 23.89
C LYS A 132 7.24 -1.61 22.93
N ALA A 133 5.92 -1.75 22.81
CA ALA A 133 5.30 -2.69 21.86
C ALA A 133 5.64 -2.34 20.40
N THR A 134 5.66 -1.03 20.06
CA THR A 134 6.01 -0.56 18.71
C THR A 134 7.47 -0.86 18.37
N LEU A 135 8.39 -0.65 19.32
CA LEU A 135 9.80 -1.01 19.15
C LEU A 135 9.95 -2.53 18.97
N ALA A 136 9.32 -3.34 19.82
CA ALA A 136 9.39 -4.80 19.73
C ALA A 136 8.87 -5.33 18.38
N ALA A 137 7.78 -4.75 17.86
CA ALA A 137 7.27 -5.10 16.53
C ALA A 137 8.26 -4.77 15.41
N ALA A 138 8.87 -3.58 15.43
CA ALA A 138 9.88 -3.19 14.45
C ALA A 138 11.14 -4.07 14.51
N GLU A 139 11.58 -4.44 15.72
CA GLU A 139 12.71 -5.35 15.92
C GLU A 139 12.40 -6.77 15.43
N ALA A 140 11.17 -7.26 15.62
CA ALA A 140 10.74 -8.55 15.09
C ALA A 140 10.71 -8.57 13.56
N GLU A 141 10.16 -7.52 12.92
CA GLU A 141 10.19 -7.37 11.46
C GLU A 141 11.63 -7.32 10.92
N TRP A 142 12.51 -6.58 11.60
CA TRP A 142 13.91 -6.48 11.22
C TRP A 142 14.61 -7.84 11.29
N LYS A 143 14.40 -8.57 12.39
CA LYS A 143 14.96 -9.91 12.58
C LYS A 143 14.45 -10.93 11.56
N LEU A 144 13.19 -10.81 11.16
CA LEU A 144 12.62 -11.66 10.11
C LEU A 144 13.33 -11.44 8.76
N LEU A 145 13.63 -10.19 8.41
CA LEU A 145 14.31 -9.87 7.14
C LEU A 145 15.80 -10.18 7.13
N THR A 146 16.49 -10.03 8.26
CA THR A 146 17.91 -10.39 8.36
C THR A 146 18.14 -11.90 8.50
N GLY A 147 17.04 -12.67 8.63
CA GLY A 147 17.06 -14.07 8.98
C GLY A 147 17.36 -14.29 10.46
N PRO A 148 16.96 -15.44 11.02
CA PRO A 148 17.52 -15.88 12.28
C PRO A 148 19.03 -16.07 12.07
N ASP A 149 19.89 -15.49 12.92
CA ASP A 149 21.29 -15.91 13.05
C ASP A 149 21.28 -17.44 13.02
N ASN A 150 21.96 -18.08 12.05
CA ASN A 150 21.96 -19.49 11.54
C ASN A 150 21.64 -20.69 12.50
N ASN A 151 20.87 -20.49 13.56
CA ASN A 151 20.57 -21.32 14.73
C ASN A 151 19.08 -21.16 15.15
N GLY A 152 18.25 -20.40 14.42
CA GLY A 152 17.03 -19.80 15.00
C GLY A 152 15.71 -19.99 14.26
N GLU A 153 15.57 -20.91 13.32
CA GLU A 153 14.26 -21.22 12.68
C GLU A 153 13.19 -21.60 13.73
N ALA A 154 13.57 -22.27 14.83
CA ALA A 154 12.65 -22.67 15.88
C ALA A 154 12.18 -21.51 16.81
N LYS A 155 12.84 -20.34 16.77
CA LYS A 155 12.56 -19.24 17.73
C LYS A 155 11.57 -18.21 17.20
N ILE A 156 11.39 -18.12 15.89
CA ILE A 156 10.50 -17.12 15.25
C ILE A 156 9.02 -17.48 15.44
N ILE A 157 8.67 -18.77 15.39
CA ILE A 157 7.27 -19.23 15.60
C ILE A 157 6.80 -18.92 17.02
N ARG A 158 7.65 -19.15 18.05
CA ARG A 158 7.31 -18.86 19.46
C ARG A 158 7.14 -17.37 19.77
N LEU A 159 7.83 -16.48 19.05
CA LEU A 159 7.71 -15.03 19.25
C LEU A 159 6.36 -14.48 18.75
N TYR A 160 5.85 -15.03 17.65
CA TYR A 160 4.52 -14.67 17.14
C TYR A 160 3.40 -15.15 18.07
N GLU A 161 3.54 -16.35 18.66
CA GLU A 161 2.59 -16.87 19.65
C GLU A 161 2.60 -16.04 20.95
N SER A 162 3.78 -15.70 21.49
CA SER A 162 3.85 -14.91 22.73
C SER A 162 3.33 -13.47 22.58
N LEU A 163 3.51 -12.85 21.40
CA LEU A 163 2.98 -11.50 21.13
C LEU A 163 1.47 -11.52 20.90
N ALA A 164 0.91 -12.62 20.38
CA ALA A 164 -0.53 -12.78 20.25
C ALA A 164 -1.21 -12.91 21.62
N ASP A 165 -0.61 -13.66 22.54
CA ASP A 165 -1.13 -13.84 23.90
C ASP A 165 -1.06 -12.54 24.72
N GLN A 166 0.03 -11.77 24.62
CA GLN A 166 0.18 -10.50 25.32
C GLN A 166 -0.82 -9.42 24.84
N ARG A 167 -1.25 -9.51 23.58
CA ARG A 167 -2.26 -8.61 23.01
C ARG A 167 -3.68 -8.95 23.48
N ILE A 168 -3.93 -10.20 23.85
CA ILE A 168 -5.23 -10.65 24.40
C ILE A 168 -5.38 -10.18 25.86
N GLU A 169 -4.31 -10.18 26.66
CA GLU A 169 -4.36 -9.74 28.06
C GLU A 169 -4.59 -8.23 28.24
N LEU A 170 -4.03 -7.39 27.36
CA LEU A 170 -4.23 -5.93 27.37
C LEU A 170 -5.64 -5.49 26.92
N SER A 171 -6.50 -6.44 26.50
CA SER A 171 -7.86 -6.16 26.00
C SER A 171 -8.94 -6.24 27.09
N PHE A 172 -8.60 -6.59 28.33
CA PHE A 172 -9.55 -6.75 29.46
C PHE A 172 -9.51 -5.60 30.49
N SER A 173 -9.32 -4.35 30.07
CA SER A 173 -9.64 -3.18 30.91
C SER A 173 -11.07 -2.67 30.62
N PRO A 174 -11.85 -2.30 31.64
CA PRO A 174 -13.20 -1.75 31.47
C PRO A 174 -13.16 -0.45 30.64
N PRO A 175 -14.23 -0.14 29.88
CA PRO A 175 -14.19 0.89 28.84
C PRO A 175 -14.11 2.29 29.46
N THR A 176 -12.90 2.83 29.53
CA THR A 176 -12.71 4.28 29.56
C THR A 176 -12.50 4.77 28.13
N GLN A 177 -13.32 5.75 27.76
CA GLN A 177 -13.37 6.35 26.43
C GLN A 177 -11.98 6.87 26.01
N GLN A 178 -11.69 6.68 24.71
CA GLN A 178 -10.63 7.32 23.91
C GLN A 178 -9.25 6.64 23.86
N ALA A 179 -9.11 5.76 22.86
CA ALA A 179 -8.02 5.85 21.90
C ALA A 179 -8.52 5.39 20.52
N PRO A 180 -8.41 6.21 19.45
CA PRO A 180 -8.80 5.78 18.11
C PRO A 180 -7.62 5.08 17.38
N ASN A 181 -7.97 3.97 16.72
CA ASN A 181 -7.42 3.46 15.47
C ASN A 181 -5.94 3.04 15.42
N ALA A 182 -5.69 1.76 15.74
CA ALA A 182 -4.52 1.01 15.24
C ALA A 182 -4.89 -0.37 14.63
N GLY A 183 -6.13 -0.59 14.21
CA GLY A 183 -6.48 -1.89 13.62
C GLY A 183 -7.81 -1.91 12.90
N ALA A 184 -7.81 -1.60 11.60
CA ALA A 184 -8.81 -2.07 10.64
C ALA A 184 -8.39 -1.74 9.19
N TYR A 185 -7.26 -2.29 8.72
CA TYR A 185 -7.16 -2.64 7.30
C TYR A 185 -7.65 -4.07 7.15
N ARG A 186 -8.91 -4.32 7.50
CA ARG A 186 -9.55 -5.60 7.18
C ARG A 186 -9.83 -5.56 5.69
N TRP A 187 -8.94 -6.19 4.94
CA TRP A 187 -9.07 -6.41 3.50
C TRP A 187 -10.35 -7.24 3.28
N TYR A 188 -11.42 -6.61 2.79
CA TYR A 188 -12.62 -7.32 2.33
C TYR A 188 -12.28 -8.00 1.00
N GLY A 189 -11.54 -9.09 1.08
CA GLY A 189 -11.31 -9.99 -0.03
C GLY A 189 -11.36 -11.41 0.50
N SER A 190 -12.56 -11.96 0.56
CA SER A 190 -12.76 -13.39 0.80
C SER A 190 -13.81 -13.92 -0.16
N GLY A 191 -13.37 -14.77 -1.08
CA GLY A 191 -14.21 -15.76 -1.76
C GLY A 191 -14.56 -15.41 -3.21
N ALA A 192 -13.91 -16.11 -4.14
CA ALA A 192 -14.09 -16.11 -5.59
C ALA A 192 -13.68 -14.79 -6.29
N SER A 193 -12.49 -14.76 -6.88
CA SER A 193 -12.13 -13.74 -7.87
C SER A 193 -13.09 -13.85 -9.06
N PRO A 194 -13.95 -12.85 -9.31
CA PRO A 194 -14.70 -12.82 -10.56
C PRO A 194 -13.72 -12.71 -11.74
N ALA A 195 -14.19 -13.08 -12.94
CA ALA A 195 -13.36 -13.05 -14.14
C ALA A 195 -12.62 -11.72 -14.27
N PRO A 196 -11.30 -11.72 -14.58
CA PRO A 196 -10.51 -10.50 -14.64
C PRO A 196 -11.12 -9.56 -15.68
N ILE A 197 -11.78 -8.51 -15.22
CA ILE A 197 -12.25 -7.44 -16.10
C ILE A 197 -11.00 -6.70 -16.55
N THR A 198 -10.62 -6.79 -17.82
CA THR A 198 -9.41 -6.14 -18.33
C THR A 198 -9.72 -4.69 -18.69
N GLY A 199 -9.00 -3.72 -18.11
CA GLY A 199 -9.14 -2.30 -18.44
C GLY A 199 -8.73 -1.36 -17.29
N PRO A 200 -8.61 -0.04 -17.53
CA PRO A 200 -8.41 0.96 -16.47
C PRO A 200 -9.56 0.92 -15.44
N ILE A 201 -9.26 1.10 -14.16
CA ILE A 201 -10.28 1.07 -13.09
C ILE A 201 -11.44 2.06 -13.32
N PRO A 202 -11.21 3.30 -13.78
CA PRO A 202 -12.29 4.23 -14.10
C PRO A 202 -13.32 3.66 -15.08
N ASP A 203 -12.88 2.96 -16.12
CA ASP A 203 -13.78 2.41 -17.13
C ASP A 203 -14.58 1.23 -16.60
N ARG A 204 -13.95 0.39 -15.76
CA ARG A 204 -14.65 -0.68 -15.03
C ARG A 204 -15.70 -0.10 -14.09
N LEU A 205 -15.36 0.98 -13.39
CA LEU A 205 -16.29 1.66 -12.50
C LEU A 205 -17.51 2.14 -13.28
N ARG A 206 -17.34 2.91 -14.36
CA ARG A 206 -18.47 3.37 -15.20
C ARG A 206 -19.35 2.21 -15.67
N ALA A 207 -18.75 1.15 -16.19
CA ALA A 207 -19.48 -0.01 -16.70
C ALA A 207 -20.32 -0.74 -15.62
N VAL A 208 -19.92 -0.65 -14.36
CA VAL A 208 -20.65 -1.28 -13.24
C VAL A 208 -21.67 -0.33 -12.62
N LEU A 209 -21.42 0.98 -12.60
CA LEU A 209 -22.31 1.95 -11.93
C LEU A 209 -23.71 2.04 -12.53
N ASP A 210 -23.84 1.82 -13.84
CA ASP A 210 -25.14 1.88 -14.52
C ASP A 210 -25.92 0.55 -14.44
N LYS A 211 -25.35 -0.50 -13.82
CA LYS A 211 -26.03 -1.78 -13.68
C LYS A 211 -27.16 -1.70 -12.64
N PRO A 212 -28.38 -2.11 -12.97
CA PRO A 212 -29.51 -2.10 -12.05
C PRO A 212 -29.34 -3.19 -10.97
N VAL A 213 -29.51 -2.82 -9.70
CA VAL A 213 -29.43 -3.74 -8.55
C VAL A 213 -30.56 -3.50 -7.56
N LYS A 214 -31.10 -4.59 -7.02
CA LYS A 214 -32.08 -4.55 -5.93
C LYS A 214 -31.41 -4.97 -4.62
N VAL A 215 -31.35 -4.05 -3.65
CA VAL A 215 -30.58 -4.22 -2.39
C VAL A 215 -31.37 -4.84 -1.24
N GLY A 216 -32.70 -4.91 -1.33
CA GLY A 216 -33.56 -5.57 -0.35
C GLY A 216 -35.05 -5.44 -0.67
N PRO A 217 -35.93 -6.21 0.00
CA PRO A 217 -37.39 -6.04 -0.04
C PRO A 217 -37.85 -4.68 0.49
N LYS A 218 -39.08 -4.29 0.12
CA LYS A 218 -39.69 -3.04 0.55
C LYS A 218 -39.83 -3.00 2.08
N GLY A 219 -39.36 -1.92 2.69
CA GLY A 219 -39.37 -1.68 4.12
C GLY A 219 -38.16 -2.23 4.89
N GLU A 220 -37.24 -2.96 4.26
CA GLU A 220 -36.04 -3.45 4.94
C GLU A 220 -35.02 -2.33 5.12
N LYS A 221 -34.46 -2.23 6.34
CA LYS A 221 -33.26 -1.43 6.62
C LYS A 221 -32.03 -2.16 6.08
N VAL A 222 -31.46 -1.63 5.01
CA VAL A 222 -30.26 -2.16 4.38
C VAL A 222 -29.04 -1.37 4.87
N THR A 223 -28.05 -2.09 5.41
CA THR A 223 -26.75 -1.53 5.78
C THR A 223 -25.84 -1.43 4.56
N PHE A 224 -24.80 -0.60 4.63
CA PHE A 224 -23.83 -0.48 3.54
C PHE A 224 -23.15 -1.83 3.19
N ASP A 225 -22.81 -2.65 4.20
CA ASP A 225 -22.22 -3.99 3.98
C ASP A 225 -23.16 -4.92 3.18
N LYS A 226 -24.44 -4.99 3.57
CA LYS A 226 -25.44 -5.78 2.84
C LYS A 226 -25.62 -5.25 1.41
N ALA A 227 -25.53 -3.94 1.23
CA ALA A 227 -25.62 -3.33 -0.10
C ALA A 227 -24.42 -3.73 -0.98
N LEU A 228 -23.20 -3.69 -0.44
CA LEU A 228 -22.00 -4.13 -1.15
C LEU A 228 -22.07 -5.60 -1.55
N GLU A 229 -22.56 -6.48 -0.67
CA GLU A 229 -22.77 -7.89 -1.02
C GLU A 229 -23.76 -8.06 -2.18
N ALA A 230 -24.83 -7.28 -2.19
CA ALA A 230 -25.79 -7.29 -3.30
C ALA A 230 -25.16 -6.79 -4.60
N PHE A 231 -24.35 -5.72 -4.55
CA PHE A 231 -23.62 -5.20 -5.72
C PHE A 231 -22.63 -6.22 -6.27
N GLN A 232 -21.90 -6.92 -5.40
CA GLN A 232 -20.99 -8.00 -5.78
C GLN A 232 -21.73 -9.14 -6.46
N LYS A 233 -22.79 -9.65 -5.83
CA LYS A 233 -23.54 -10.83 -6.31
C LYS A 233 -24.34 -10.56 -7.60
N GLN A 234 -25.00 -9.40 -7.71
CA GLN A 234 -25.91 -9.12 -8.82
C GLN A 234 -25.22 -8.44 -10.02
N ALA A 235 -24.20 -7.63 -9.78
CA ALA A 235 -23.59 -6.79 -10.82
C ALA A 235 -22.09 -7.04 -11.04
N GLY A 236 -21.46 -7.90 -10.22
CA GLY A 236 -20.03 -8.15 -10.27
C GLY A 236 -19.21 -6.93 -9.84
N PHE A 237 -19.68 -6.20 -8.82
CA PHE A 237 -18.96 -5.05 -8.27
C PHE A 237 -17.67 -5.49 -7.56
N ASP A 238 -16.57 -5.57 -8.30
CA ASP A 238 -15.25 -5.98 -7.80
C ASP A 238 -14.25 -4.81 -7.84
N ILE A 239 -14.64 -3.69 -7.23
CA ILE A 239 -13.82 -2.48 -7.20
C ILE A 239 -13.34 -2.29 -5.75
N PRO A 240 -12.02 -2.21 -5.50
CA PRO A 240 -11.52 -1.99 -4.16
C PRO A 240 -12.06 -0.69 -3.57
N ILE A 241 -12.72 -0.79 -2.42
CA ILE A 241 -13.12 0.35 -1.60
C ILE A 241 -12.09 0.51 -0.49
N ARG A 242 -11.46 1.67 -0.42
CA ARG A 242 -10.41 2.02 0.55
C ARG A 242 -10.85 3.19 1.41
N GLY A 243 -10.14 3.38 2.52
CA GLY A 243 -10.40 4.44 3.47
C GLY A 243 -11.15 3.94 4.70
N ASP A 244 -11.60 4.86 5.53
CA ASP A 244 -12.19 4.56 6.82
C ASP A 244 -13.70 4.29 6.70
N VAL A 245 -14.05 3.30 5.87
CA VAL A 245 -15.43 2.89 5.60
C VAL A 245 -16.15 2.51 6.89
N GLU A 246 -15.43 1.84 7.81
CA GLU A 246 -15.99 1.41 9.08
C GLU A 246 -16.43 2.59 9.94
N ARG A 247 -15.58 3.60 10.12
CA ARG A 247 -15.94 4.80 10.90
C ARG A 247 -17.01 5.64 10.21
N ILE A 248 -16.99 5.69 8.87
CA ILE A 248 -17.80 6.63 8.10
C ILE A 248 -19.22 6.11 7.83
N PHE A 249 -19.36 4.83 7.48
CA PHE A 249 -20.64 4.25 7.09
C PHE A 249 -21.11 3.13 8.02
N LEU A 250 -20.20 2.41 8.66
CA LEU A 250 -20.55 1.23 9.45
C LEU A 250 -20.55 1.48 10.96
N ASP A 251 -20.47 2.75 11.40
CA ASP A 251 -20.18 3.16 12.79
C ASP A 251 -20.73 2.15 13.80
N ARG A 252 -19.84 1.26 14.24
CA ARG A 252 -20.20 0.11 15.08
C ARG A 252 -20.45 0.51 16.52
N ARG A 253 -20.33 1.80 16.84
CA ARG A 253 -20.72 2.31 18.15
C ARG A 253 -22.23 2.18 18.27
N THR A 254 -22.64 1.48 19.31
CA THR A 254 -24.02 1.45 19.74
C THR A 254 -24.23 2.56 20.76
N VAL A 255 -25.25 3.39 20.55
CA VAL A 255 -25.69 4.36 21.56
C VAL A 255 -27.09 3.92 21.99
N GLY A 256 -27.23 3.49 23.24
CA GLY A 256 -28.50 2.93 23.73
C GLY A 256 -28.88 1.58 23.12
N GLY A 257 -27.91 0.82 22.59
CA GLY A 257 -28.16 -0.48 21.96
C GLY A 257 -28.53 -0.41 20.46
N GLU A 258 -28.74 0.79 19.92
CA GLU A 258 -28.97 0.98 18.49
C GLU A 258 -27.66 1.26 17.76
N SER A 259 -27.44 0.57 16.63
CA SER A 259 -26.28 0.80 15.76
C SER A 259 -26.41 2.14 15.05
N LEU A 260 -25.35 2.94 15.10
CA LEU A 260 -25.25 4.20 14.34
C LEU A 260 -24.83 3.99 12.87
N ALA A 261 -24.80 2.75 12.40
CA ALA A 261 -24.47 2.46 11.01
C ALA A 261 -25.48 3.17 10.08
N THR A 262 -24.96 3.72 8.98
CA THR A 262 -25.78 4.34 7.95
C THR A 262 -26.66 3.26 7.32
N THR A 263 -27.97 3.38 7.51
CA THR A 263 -28.97 2.47 6.96
C THR A 263 -29.88 3.23 6.02
N ILE A 264 -30.25 2.55 4.93
CA ILE A 264 -31.27 3.03 4.00
C ILE A 264 -32.49 2.12 4.11
N ILE A 265 -33.69 2.68 4.01
CA ILE A 265 -34.91 1.89 3.94
C ILE A 265 -35.16 1.59 2.47
N SER A 266 -35.01 0.33 2.06
CA SER A 266 -35.29 -0.06 0.68
C SER A 266 -36.79 0.07 0.40
N GLU A 267 -37.18 0.69 -0.71
CA GLU A 267 -38.57 0.68 -1.19
C GLU A 267 -38.89 -0.55 -2.06
N GLY A 268 -37.93 -1.48 -2.20
CA GLY A 268 -38.02 -2.61 -3.10
C GLY A 268 -37.79 -2.26 -4.57
N GLU A 269 -37.35 -1.03 -4.82
CA GLU A 269 -36.99 -0.50 -6.13
C GLU A 269 -35.66 -1.07 -6.66
N THR A 270 -35.52 -1.03 -7.97
CA THR A 270 -34.30 -1.42 -8.68
C THR A 270 -33.64 -0.14 -9.20
N LEU A 271 -32.52 0.25 -8.59
CA LEU A 271 -31.75 1.45 -8.98
C LEU A 271 -30.36 1.05 -9.51
N PRO A 272 -29.73 1.88 -10.37
CA PRO A 272 -28.33 1.69 -10.72
C PRO A 272 -27.44 1.79 -9.48
N ILE A 273 -26.32 1.04 -9.45
CA ILE A 273 -25.36 1.07 -8.34
C ILE A 273 -24.92 2.50 -8.02
N GLY A 274 -24.74 3.34 -9.04
CA GLY A 274 -24.38 4.74 -8.83
C GLY A 274 -25.39 5.53 -8.01
N ALA A 275 -26.68 5.28 -8.20
CA ALA A 275 -27.74 5.92 -7.42
C ALA A 275 -27.72 5.44 -5.97
N TRP A 276 -27.50 4.14 -5.74
CA TRP A 276 -27.38 3.61 -4.37
C TRP A 276 -26.18 4.19 -3.63
N LEU A 277 -25.01 4.24 -4.27
CA LEU A 277 -23.80 4.83 -3.67
C LEU A 277 -23.99 6.32 -3.38
N GLN A 278 -24.67 7.05 -4.28
CA GLN A 278 -25.03 8.44 -4.03
C GLN A 278 -25.99 8.59 -2.85
N LEU A 279 -27.00 7.72 -2.73
CA LEU A 279 -27.93 7.74 -1.58
C LEU A 279 -27.20 7.49 -0.25
N PHE A 280 -26.25 6.55 -0.22
CA PHE A 280 -25.39 6.35 0.96
C PHE A 280 -24.54 7.58 1.27
N GLN A 281 -24.04 8.28 0.25
CA GLN A 281 -23.30 9.53 0.42
C GLN A 281 -24.18 10.66 0.96
N ASP A 282 -25.43 10.75 0.53
CA ASP A 282 -26.36 11.82 0.93
C ASP A 282 -26.83 11.65 2.39
N ILE A 283 -26.99 10.41 2.85
CA ILE A 283 -27.41 10.09 4.23
C ILE A 283 -26.20 10.00 5.17
N GLY A 284 -25.07 9.52 4.67
CA GLY A 284 -23.84 9.36 5.44
C GLY A 284 -23.02 10.65 5.56
N ARG A 285 -21.92 10.56 6.30
CA ARG A 285 -20.94 11.67 6.44
C ARG A 285 -19.77 11.57 5.46
N GLY A 286 -19.69 10.46 4.74
CA GLY A 286 -18.62 10.15 3.81
C GLY A 286 -18.81 10.80 2.46
N THR A 287 -17.72 10.90 1.70
CA THR A 287 -17.75 11.18 0.26
C THR A 287 -16.89 10.15 -0.43
N PHE A 288 -17.40 9.59 -1.53
CA PHE A 288 -16.64 8.68 -2.38
C PHE A 288 -15.81 9.50 -3.37
N TYR A 289 -14.53 9.16 -3.52
CA TYR A 289 -13.61 9.73 -4.50
C TYR A 289 -13.11 8.63 -5.42
N VAL A 290 -13.01 8.93 -6.71
CA VAL A 290 -12.51 7.96 -7.70
C VAL A 290 -11.00 8.10 -7.84
N ARG A 291 -10.29 6.97 -7.77
CA ARG A 291 -8.83 6.89 -7.91
C ARG A 291 -8.42 5.77 -8.86
N GLU A 292 -7.19 5.85 -9.34
CA GLU A 292 -6.54 4.81 -10.16
C GLU A 292 -6.50 3.43 -9.49
N TYR A 293 -6.68 3.36 -8.17
CA TYR A 293 -6.68 2.12 -7.38
C TYR A 293 -8.06 1.68 -6.88
N GLY A 294 -9.15 2.39 -7.22
CA GLY A 294 -10.51 2.07 -6.78
C GLY A 294 -11.28 3.27 -6.23
N LEU A 295 -12.22 2.99 -5.33
CA LEU A 295 -12.98 4.02 -4.61
C LEU A 295 -12.30 4.32 -3.28
N LEU A 296 -12.12 5.60 -2.98
CA LEU A 296 -11.65 6.08 -1.67
C LEU A 296 -12.83 6.72 -0.92
N VAL A 297 -13.10 6.27 0.29
CA VAL A 297 -14.05 6.88 1.21
C VAL A 297 -13.28 7.78 2.17
N SER A 298 -13.63 9.06 2.19
CA SER A 298 -13.09 10.03 3.16
C SER A 298 -14.19 10.95 3.69
N ASP A 299 -13.90 11.67 4.76
CA ASP A 299 -14.72 12.79 5.21
C ASP A 299 -14.75 13.86 4.11
N ARG A 300 -15.90 14.51 3.90
CA ARG A 300 -16.06 15.61 2.95
C ARG A 300 -15.02 16.72 3.12
N LYS A 301 -14.52 16.95 4.34
CA LYS A 301 -13.48 17.96 4.64
C LYS A 301 -12.04 17.46 4.47
N ALA A 302 -11.84 16.15 4.51
CA ALA A 302 -10.53 15.50 4.39
C ALA A 302 -10.36 14.76 3.06
N GLY A 303 -11.20 15.12 2.07
CA GLY A 303 -11.08 14.64 0.71
C GLY A 303 -9.78 15.08 0.08
N PRO A 304 -9.13 14.25 -0.75
CA PRO A 304 -8.00 14.71 -1.53
C PRO A 304 -8.45 15.79 -2.52
N PRO A 305 -7.72 16.92 -2.62
CA PRO A 305 -8.18 18.10 -3.36
C PRO A 305 -8.15 17.92 -4.88
N ASP A 306 -7.41 16.94 -5.36
CA ASP A 306 -7.10 16.68 -6.77
C ASP A 306 -8.02 15.64 -7.42
N ALA A 307 -8.90 15.00 -6.65
CA ALA A 307 -9.65 13.85 -7.15
C ALA A 307 -11.12 14.15 -7.37
N PRO A 308 -11.68 13.66 -8.50
CA PRO A 308 -13.10 13.80 -8.75
C PRO A 308 -13.87 13.03 -7.70
N THR A 309 -14.92 13.67 -7.19
CA THR A 309 -15.92 12.97 -6.40
C THR A 309 -16.61 11.92 -7.28
N PHE A 310 -17.14 10.89 -6.65
CA PHE A 310 -17.91 9.84 -7.30
C PHE A 310 -19.04 10.38 -8.17
N THR A 311 -19.79 11.36 -7.67
CA THR A 311 -20.91 11.98 -8.39
C THR A 311 -20.43 12.79 -9.59
N GLU A 312 -19.32 13.53 -9.47
CA GLU A 312 -18.72 14.23 -10.62
C GLU A 312 -18.26 13.25 -11.68
N PHE A 313 -17.58 12.18 -11.26
CA PHE A 313 -17.10 11.13 -12.13
C PHE A 313 -18.24 10.41 -12.88
N TRP A 314 -19.35 10.12 -12.20
CA TRP A 314 -20.51 9.44 -12.79
C TRP A 314 -21.29 10.35 -13.76
N LYS A 315 -21.36 11.66 -13.48
CA LYS A 315 -21.98 12.65 -14.37
C LYS A 315 -21.14 12.97 -15.61
N GLN A 316 -19.83 12.77 -15.56
CA GLN A 316 -18.98 12.91 -16.74
C GLN A 316 -19.34 11.81 -17.73
N ALA A 317 -19.95 12.20 -18.85
CA ALA A 317 -20.24 11.28 -19.94
C ALA A 317 -18.97 10.51 -20.31
N ALA A 318 -19.10 9.19 -20.48
CA ALA A 318 -17.99 8.38 -20.93
C ALA A 318 -17.42 9.00 -22.21
N PRO A 319 -16.09 9.19 -22.32
CA PRO A 319 -15.50 9.73 -23.53
C PRO A 319 -16.00 8.89 -24.70
N LYS A 320 -16.64 9.54 -25.67
CA LYS A 320 -17.14 8.84 -26.86
C LYS A 320 -15.93 8.08 -27.44
N PRO A 321 -16.03 6.76 -27.64
CA PRO A 321 -14.90 5.99 -28.14
C PRO A 321 -14.39 6.67 -29.40
N GLU A 322 -13.13 7.11 -29.38
CA GLU A 322 -12.53 7.74 -30.54
C GLU A 322 -12.75 6.79 -31.73
N PRO A 323 -13.24 7.30 -32.87
CA PRO A 323 -13.52 6.46 -34.03
C PRO A 323 -12.25 5.69 -34.34
N LYS A 324 -12.31 4.35 -34.20
CA LYS A 324 -11.17 3.47 -34.47
C LYS A 324 -10.58 3.92 -35.81
N PRO A 325 -9.26 4.23 -35.88
CA PRO A 325 -8.65 4.69 -37.11
C PRO A 325 -9.05 3.70 -38.20
N LYS A 326 -9.70 4.22 -39.26
CA LYS A 326 -10.08 3.39 -40.41
C LYS A 326 -8.82 2.65 -40.81
N SER A 327 -8.84 1.33 -40.66
CA SER A 327 -7.74 0.46 -41.07
C SER A 327 -7.31 0.90 -42.46
N ASP A 328 -6.03 1.25 -42.60
CA ASP A 328 -5.46 1.66 -43.88
C ASP A 328 -5.87 0.65 -44.96
N PRO A 329 -6.25 1.11 -46.17
CA PRO A 329 -6.71 0.25 -47.22
C PRO A 329 -5.70 -0.87 -47.46
N VAL A 330 -6.17 -2.11 -47.38
CA VAL A 330 -5.38 -3.31 -47.68
C VAL A 330 -4.71 -3.09 -49.04
N PRO A 331 -3.36 -3.11 -49.13
CA PRO A 331 -2.68 -2.87 -50.40
C PRO A 331 -3.12 -3.93 -51.41
N GLU A 332 -3.62 -3.47 -52.56
CA GLU A 332 -4.04 -4.33 -53.66
C GLU A 332 -2.92 -5.33 -54.02
N PRO A 333 -3.24 -6.62 -54.18
CA PRO A 333 -2.25 -7.60 -54.61
C PRO A 333 -1.77 -7.25 -56.02
N LYS A 334 -0.45 -7.02 -56.16
CA LYS A 334 0.18 -6.78 -57.46
C LYS A 334 -0.12 -7.96 -58.41
N PRO A 335 -0.60 -7.72 -59.64
CA PRO A 335 -0.77 -8.77 -60.64
C PRO A 335 0.59 -9.37 -61.02
N LYS A 336 0.62 -10.70 -61.16
CA LYS A 336 1.76 -11.48 -61.68
C LYS A 336 1.79 -11.46 -63.19
#